data_AF-A0A1H5JFI2-F1
#
_entry.id   AF-A0A1H5JFI2-F1
#
_cell.length_a   1.000
_cell.length_b   1.000
_cell.length_c   1.000
_cell.angle_alpha   90.00
_cell.angle_beta   90.00
_cell.angle_gamma   90.00
#
_symmetry.space_group_name_H-M   'P 1'
#
loop_
_entity.id
_entity.type
_entity.pdbx_description
1 polymer ?
#
loop_
_entity_poly.entity_id
_entity_poly.type
_entity_poly.pdbx_seq_one_letter_code
_entity_poly.pdbx_strand_id
1 'polypeptide(L)'
;MSVLQVALAPSTVVVAVDPGNVMNRVWVSNGAGLVEEPVSLPVARSRIAALEKMLAAHGGELVIAIEATGSLHRAWAGELERLHPGAIRLFAPSETRSARTQLGSGRFKTDDRDCAALTYLARQGVGRGQGEESAVEELRAAVRHRRGLVAERKTARLAPSASPARCAKSRHRLSSLCAPTPVTAAAGHRYSGPAGRLGTPFSQR
;
A
#
# COMPACT_ATOMS: atom_id res chain seq x y z
N MET A 1 -16.28 -26.36 -5.48
CA MET A 1 -15.67 -27.48 -6.21
C MET A 1 -14.18 -27.26 -6.21
N SER A 2 -13.35 -28.30 -5.99
CA SER A 2 -11.90 -28.16 -6.13
C SER A 2 -11.54 -28.35 -7.60
N VAL A 3 -11.21 -27.26 -8.29
CA VAL A 3 -10.55 -27.36 -9.59
C VAL A 3 -9.09 -27.71 -9.31
N LEU A 4 -8.62 -28.84 -9.82
CA LEU A 4 -7.20 -29.17 -9.78
C LEU A 4 -6.46 -28.06 -10.55
N GLN A 5 -5.59 -27.32 -9.85
CA GLN A 5 -4.79 -26.29 -10.48
C GLN A 5 -3.82 -26.97 -11.45
N VAL A 6 -3.91 -26.59 -12.72
CA VAL A 6 -3.07 -27.13 -13.78
C VAL A 6 -1.72 -26.42 -13.71
N ALA A 7 -0.65 -27.17 -13.48
CA ALA A 7 0.70 -26.62 -13.51
C ALA A 7 1.01 -26.04 -14.89
N LEU A 8 1.68 -24.88 -14.92
CA LEU A 8 2.00 -24.19 -16.17
C LEU A 8 2.98 -25.02 -17.02
N ALA A 9 2.85 -24.94 -18.34
CA ALA A 9 3.79 -25.58 -19.24
C ALA A 9 5.21 -25.03 -19.01
N PRO A 10 6.28 -25.83 -19.23
CA PRO A 10 7.65 -25.34 -19.13
C PRO A 10 7.97 -24.17 -20.09
N SER A 11 7.23 -24.08 -21.21
CA SER A 11 7.34 -22.98 -22.18
C SER A 11 6.62 -21.69 -21.75
N THR A 12 5.66 -21.76 -20.83
CA THR A 12 4.95 -20.56 -20.33
C THR A 12 5.95 -19.60 -19.69
N VAL A 13 5.91 -18.32 -20.03
CA VAL A 13 6.73 -17.27 -19.42
C VAL A 13 6.02 -16.78 -18.15
N VAL A 14 6.75 -16.74 -17.03
CA VAL A 14 6.27 -16.22 -15.75
C VAL A 14 7.03 -14.95 -15.42
N VAL A 15 6.27 -13.87 -15.27
CA VAL A 15 6.73 -12.55 -14.83
C VAL A 15 6.32 -12.39 -13.38
N ALA A 16 7.26 -12.52 -12.45
CA ALA A 16 6.98 -12.27 -11.04
C ALA A 16 7.27 -10.80 -10.71
N VAL A 17 6.29 -10.13 -10.09
CA VAL A 17 6.33 -8.72 -9.70
C VAL A 17 6.09 -8.62 -8.19
N ASP A 18 7.12 -8.24 -7.46
CA ASP A 18 7.04 -7.86 -6.05
C ASP A 18 6.92 -6.32 -5.93
N PRO A 19 5.75 -5.77 -5.53
CA PRO A 19 5.52 -4.34 -5.57
C PRO A 19 6.06 -3.60 -4.34
N GLY A 20 7.03 -2.71 -4.56
CA GLY A 20 7.57 -1.83 -3.54
C GLY A 20 6.93 -0.42 -3.56
N ASN A 21 7.32 0.42 -2.60
CA ASN A 21 6.80 1.79 -2.49
C ASN A 21 7.29 2.73 -3.60
N VAL A 22 8.47 2.46 -4.18
CA VAL A 22 9.14 3.32 -5.18
C VAL A 22 9.48 2.53 -6.44
N MET A 23 9.99 1.31 -6.26
CA MET A 23 10.37 0.38 -7.31
C MET A 23 9.68 -0.96 -7.06
N ASN A 24 9.21 -1.61 -8.13
CA ASN A 24 8.80 -3.00 -8.15
C ASN A 24 10.00 -3.86 -8.55
N ARG A 25 10.24 -4.96 -7.84
CA ARG A 25 11.20 -5.98 -8.29
C ARG A 25 10.50 -6.86 -9.33
N VAL A 26 11.17 -7.16 -10.43
CA VAL A 26 10.62 -7.97 -11.52
C VAL A 26 11.60 -9.06 -11.94
N TRP A 27 11.08 -10.28 -12.04
CA TRP A 27 11.76 -11.46 -12.58
C TRP A 27 11.04 -11.95 -13.83
N VAL A 28 11.78 -12.32 -14.87
CA VAL A 28 11.25 -13.01 -16.06
C VAL A 28 11.86 -14.41 -16.12
N SER A 29 11.00 -15.44 -16.15
CA SER A 29 11.42 -16.84 -16.02
C SER A 29 10.60 -17.79 -16.88
N ASN A 30 11.22 -18.86 -17.38
CA ASN A 30 10.55 -20.00 -18.01
C ASN A 30 10.84 -21.29 -17.22
N GLY A 31 10.47 -22.45 -17.75
CA GLY A 31 10.73 -23.75 -17.10
C GLY A 31 12.21 -24.16 -17.03
N ALA A 32 13.10 -23.47 -17.75
CA ALA A 32 14.55 -23.67 -17.67
C ALA A 32 15.25 -22.74 -16.66
N GLY A 33 14.57 -21.72 -16.13
CA GLY A 33 15.10 -20.79 -15.13
C GLY A 33 14.78 -19.33 -15.43
N LEU A 34 15.65 -18.43 -14.97
CA LEU A 34 15.61 -17.01 -15.34
C LEU A 34 15.93 -16.85 -16.83
N VAL A 35 15.15 -16.02 -17.53
CA VAL A 35 15.38 -15.67 -18.94
C VAL A 35 16.16 -14.37 -19.07
N GLU A 36 15.99 -13.47 -18.10
CA GLU A 36 16.73 -12.20 -17.98
C GLU A 36 17.18 -12.00 -16.52
N GLU A 37 18.18 -11.13 -16.33
CA GLU A 37 18.61 -10.70 -14.99
C GLU A 37 17.48 -9.94 -14.27
N PRO A 38 17.27 -10.17 -12.96
CA PRO A 38 16.29 -9.45 -12.16
C PRO A 38 16.42 -7.92 -12.19
N VAL A 39 15.35 -7.23 -12.59
CA VAL A 39 15.30 -5.76 -12.71
C VAL A 39 14.46 -5.12 -11.61
N SER A 40 14.69 -3.84 -11.36
CA SER A 40 13.86 -3.02 -10.49
C SER A 40 13.26 -1.85 -11.30
N LEU A 41 11.94 -1.83 -11.45
CA LEU A 41 11.22 -0.87 -12.30
C LEU A 41 10.43 0.14 -11.43
N PRO A 42 10.44 1.46 -11.73
CA PRO A 42 9.68 2.42 -10.92
C PRO A 42 8.17 2.20 -11.00
N VAL A 43 7.45 2.41 -9.89
CA VAL A 43 5.99 2.19 -9.76
C VAL A 43 5.15 3.06 -10.74
N ALA A 44 5.71 4.15 -11.28
CA ALA A 44 5.00 5.04 -12.20
C ALA A 44 4.46 4.31 -13.45
N ARG A 45 3.16 4.50 -13.76
CA ARG A 45 2.47 3.81 -14.88
C ARG A 45 3.18 3.94 -16.24
N SER A 46 3.85 5.06 -16.52
CA SER A 46 4.65 5.25 -17.74
C SER A 46 5.82 4.28 -17.90
N ARG A 47 6.23 3.58 -16.84
CA ARG A 47 7.30 2.57 -16.85
C ARG A 47 6.80 1.16 -17.16
N ILE A 48 5.49 0.92 -17.26
CA ILE A 48 4.96 -0.35 -17.78
C ILE A 48 5.47 -0.59 -19.21
N ALA A 49 5.68 0.47 -20.01
CA ALA A 49 6.32 0.37 -21.33
C ALA A 49 7.75 -0.24 -21.31
N ALA A 50 8.49 -0.15 -20.19
CA ALA A 50 9.77 -0.85 -20.06
C ALA A 50 9.59 -2.35 -19.81
N LEU A 51 8.57 -2.73 -19.03
CA LEU A 51 8.18 -4.13 -18.87
C LEU A 51 7.69 -4.70 -20.21
N GLU A 52 6.75 -4.03 -20.89
CA GLU A 52 6.25 -4.43 -22.22
C GLU A 52 7.38 -4.66 -23.23
N LYS A 53 8.43 -3.83 -23.21
CA LYS A 53 9.61 -4.01 -24.08
C LYS A 53 10.39 -5.29 -23.75
N MET A 54 10.48 -5.68 -22.48
CA MET A 54 11.06 -6.98 -22.08
C MET A 54 10.13 -8.11 -22.53
N LEU A 55 8.82 -8.01 -22.28
CA LEU A 55 7.84 -9.05 -22.65
C LEU A 55 7.77 -9.29 -24.16
N ALA A 56 7.90 -8.24 -24.97
CA ALA A 56 7.94 -8.35 -26.43
C ALA A 56 9.14 -9.15 -26.98
N ALA A 57 10.18 -9.39 -26.19
CA ALA A 57 11.29 -10.28 -26.56
C ALA A 57 10.96 -11.77 -26.38
N HIS A 58 9.88 -12.10 -25.67
CA HIS A 58 9.52 -13.47 -25.29
C HIS A 58 8.19 -13.90 -25.93
N GLY A 59 8.25 -14.89 -26.83
CA GLY A 59 7.05 -15.48 -27.41
C GLY A 59 6.49 -16.62 -26.55
N GLY A 60 5.16 -16.72 -26.46
CA GLY A 60 4.47 -17.85 -25.83
C GLY A 60 3.29 -17.45 -24.94
N GLU A 61 2.82 -18.41 -24.15
CA GLU A 61 1.86 -18.15 -23.08
C GLU A 61 2.54 -17.33 -21.96
N LEU A 62 1.84 -16.34 -21.43
CA LEU A 62 2.34 -15.40 -20.43
C LEU A 62 1.48 -15.47 -19.16
N VAL A 63 2.13 -15.55 -18.00
CA VAL A 63 1.52 -15.39 -16.69
C VAL A 63 2.26 -14.30 -15.91
N ILE A 64 1.52 -13.32 -15.40
CA ILE A 64 2.05 -12.21 -14.61
C ILE A 64 1.62 -12.41 -13.15
N ALA A 65 2.56 -12.84 -12.33
CA ALA A 65 2.38 -13.14 -10.91
C ALA A 65 2.69 -11.91 -10.05
N ILE A 66 1.70 -11.36 -9.34
CA ILE A 66 1.86 -10.11 -8.58
C ILE A 66 1.49 -10.31 -7.12
N GLU A 67 2.32 -9.84 -6.19
CA GLU A 67 1.91 -9.76 -4.78
C GLU A 67 0.87 -8.64 -4.58
N ALA A 68 -0.28 -9.00 -3.99
CA ALA A 68 -1.44 -8.16 -3.77
C ALA A 68 -1.26 -7.20 -2.57
N THR A 69 -0.22 -6.37 -2.61
CA THR A 69 0.19 -5.48 -1.52
C THR A 69 -0.66 -4.20 -1.48
N GLY A 70 -1.91 -4.34 -1.03
CA GLY A 70 -2.81 -3.22 -0.71
C GLY A 70 -3.10 -2.32 -1.91
N SER A 71 -2.72 -1.04 -1.83
CA SER A 71 -2.86 -0.07 -2.93
C SER A 71 -1.71 -0.10 -3.94
N LEU A 72 -0.53 -0.61 -3.58
CA LEU A 72 0.69 -0.53 -4.40
C LEU A 72 0.54 -1.31 -5.71
N HIS A 73 0.05 -2.55 -5.63
CA HIS A 73 -0.10 -3.43 -6.79
C HIS A 73 -1.21 -2.98 -7.76
N ARG A 74 -2.29 -2.34 -7.27
CA ARG A 74 -3.54 -2.14 -8.02
C ARG A 74 -3.35 -1.37 -9.33
N ALA A 75 -2.52 -0.32 -9.31
CA ALA A 75 -2.28 0.52 -10.48
C ALA A 75 -1.51 -0.21 -11.59
N TRP A 76 -0.69 -1.21 -11.23
CA TRP A 76 -0.01 -2.08 -12.18
C TRP A 76 -0.89 -3.24 -12.61
N ALA A 77 -1.51 -3.96 -11.67
CA ALA A 77 -2.36 -5.11 -11.97
C ALA A 77 -3.52 -4.76 -12.93
N GLY A 78 -4.17 -3.60 -12.74
CA GLY A 78 -5.24 -3.15 -13.64
C GLY A 78 -4.77 -2.76 -15.05
N GLU A 79 -3.59 -2.16 -15.18
CA GLU A 79 -3.04 -1.77 -16.49
C GLU A 79 -2.41 -2.97 -17.22
N LEU A 80 -1.80 -3.89 -16.49
CA LEU A 80 -1.26 -5.13 -17.05
C LEU A 80 -2.37 -6.11 -17.45
N GLU A 81 -3.48 -6.19 -16.72
CA GLU A 81 -4.69 -6.92 -17.17
C GLU A 81 -5.29 -6.30 -18.44
N ARG A 82 -5.25 -4.97 -18.57
CA ARG A 82 -5.73 -4.25 -19.78
C ARG A 82 -4.86 -4.54 -21.01
N LEU A 83 -3.56 -4.81 -20.81
CA LEU A 83 -2.60 -5.13 -21.87
C LEU A 83 -2.57 -6.63 -22.17
N HIS A 84 -2.68 -7.48 -21.14
CA HIS A 84 -2.61 -8.94 -21.20
C HIS A 84 -3.82 -9.58 -20.48
N PRO A 85 -5.03 -9.55 -21.08
CA PRO A 85 -6.24 -10.05 -20.43
C PRO A 85 -6.13 -11.52 -20.01
N GLY A 86 -6.49 -11.82 -18.76
CA GLY A 86 -6.45 -13.16 -18.18
C GLY A 86 -5.06 -13.64 -17.71
N ALA A 87 -3.98 -12.93 -18.03
CA ALA A 87 -2.60 -13.31 -17.67
C ALA A 87 -2.26 -13.05 -16.19
N ILE A 88 -2.99 -12.15 -15.51
CA ILE A 88 -2.68 -11.76 -14.13
C ILE A 88 -3.06 -12.84 -13.12
N ARG A 89 -2.15 -13.12 -12.19
CA ARG A 89 -2.38 -13.95 -11.00
C ARG A 89 -1.95 -13.18 -9.75
N LEU A 90 -2.91 -12.90 -8.87
CA LEU A 90 -2.70 -12.19 -7.61
C LEU A 90 -2.47 -13.14 -6.43
N PHE A 91 -1.43 -12.85 -5.65
CA PHE A 91 -1.04 -13.61 -4.45
C PHE A 91 -1.06 -12.70 -3.22
N ALA A 92 -1.67 -13.13 -2.13
CA ALA A 92 -1.67 -12.39 -0.87
C ALA A 92 -0.27 -12.45 -0.23
N PRO A 93 0.19 -11.41 0.49
CA PRO A 93 1.50 -11.43 1.16
C PRO A 93 1.71 -12.60 2.16
N SER A 94 0.64 -13.25 2.60
CA SER A 94 0.71 -14.50 3.39
C SER A 94 0.99 -15.74 2.55
N GLU A 95 0.54 -15.78 1.29
CA GLU A 95 0.78 -16.86 0.33
C GLU A 95 2.26 -16.82 -0.11
N THR A 96 2.76 -15.65 -0.53
CA THR A 96 4.18 -15.42 -0.86
C THR A 96 5.10 -15.78 0.30
N ARG A 97 4.80 -15.32 1.52
CA ARG A 97 5.59 -15.61 2.73
C ARG A 97 5.67 -17.11 3.04
N SER A 98 4.56 -17.83 2.84
CA SER A 98 4.50 -19.28 3.05
C SER A 98 5.37 -20.02 2.03
N ALA A 99 5.25 -19.68 0.75
CA ALA A 99 6.11 -20.22 -0.32
C ALA A 99 7.60 -19.89 -0.10
N ARG A 100 7.94 -18.66 0.29
CA ARG A 100 9.30 -18.26 0.66
C ARG A 100 9.88 -19.12 1.80
N THR A 101 9.05 -19.51 2.76
CA THR A 101 9.47 -20.38 3.88
C THR A 101 9.76 -21.80 3.38
N GLN A 102 8.97 -22.32 2.44
CA GLN A 102 9.19 -23.63 1.81
C GLN A 102 10.44 -23.66 0.91
N LEU A 103 10.74 -22.58 0.19
CA LEU A 103 11.93 -22.47 -0.68
C LEU A 103 13.25 -22.36 0.11
N GLY A 104 13.20 -21.91 1.37
CA GLY A 104 14.36 -21.75 2.24
C GLY A 104 15.14 -20.46 2.02
N SER A 105 15.84 -20.00 3.05
CA SER A 105 16.52 -18.69 3.07
C SER A 105 17.82 -18.63 2.26
N GLY A 106 18.51 -19.76 2.05
CA GLY A 106 19.85 -19.79 1.45
C GLY A 106 19.91 -19.71 -0.08
N ARG A 107 18.78 -19.82 -0.79
CA ARG A 107 18.76 -19.99 -2.27
C ARG A 107 18.73 -18.70 -3.08
N PHE A 108 18.27 -17.59 -2.48
CA PHE A 108 18.04 -16.32 -3.19
C PHE A 108 18.47 -15.13 -2.35
N LYS A 109 18.96 -14.07 -3.02
CA LYS A 109 19.21 -12.75 -2.42
C LYS A 109 17.94 -12.23 -1.73
N THR A 110 18.07 -11.48 -0.65
CA THR A 110 16.92 -11.04 0.16
C THR A 110 15.82 -10.38 -0.70
N ASP A 111 16.22 -9.46 -1.58
CA ASP A 111 15.34 -8.67 -2.45
C ASP A 111 14.72 -9.47 -3.61
N ASP A 112 15.13 -10.73 -3.78
CA ASP A 112 14.72 -11.61 -4.88
C ASP A 112 13.82 -12.78 -4.41
N ARG A 113 13.74 -13.01 -3.10
CA ARG A 113 13.03 -14.16 -2.50
C ARG A 113 11.54 -14.16 -2.79
N ASP A 114 10.91 -12.99 -2.81
CA ASP A 114 9.47 -12.88 -3.03
C ASP A 114 9.11 -13.07 -4.51
N CYS A 115 9.96 -12.60 -5.44
CA CYS A 115 9.84 -12.97 -6.86
C CYS A 115 10.01 -14.47 -7.09
N ALA A 116 10.97 -15.13 -6.43
CA ALA A 116 11.14 -16.59 -6.52
C ALA A 116 9.91 -17.35 -5.97
N ALA A 117 9.32 -16.87 -4.87
CA ALA A 117 8.11 -17.43 -4.27
C ALA A 117 6.88 -17.26 -5.17
N LEU A 118 6.70 -16.08 -5.78
CA LEU A 118 5.66 -15.80 -6.78
C LEU A 118 5.81 -16.71 -8.01
N THR A 119 7.03 -16.90 -8.54
CA THR A 119 7.29 -17.82 -9.66
C THR A 119 6.92 -19.26 -9.30
N TYR A 120 7.30 -19.73 -8.12
CA TYR A 120 6.97 -21.08 -7.63
C TYR A 120 5.45 -21.31 -7.53
N LEU A 121 4.72 -20.35 -6.95
CA LEU A 121 3.26 -20.42 -6.83
C LEU A 121 2.57 -20.38 -8.20
N ALA A 122 2.99 -19.46 -9.08
CA ALA A 122 2.42 -19.34 -10.43
C ALA A 122 2.61 -20.63 -11.24
N ARG A 123 3.79 -21.27 -11.17
CA ARG A 123 4.06 -22.55 -11.84
C ARG A 123 3.14 -23.69 -11.42
N GLN A 124 2.61 -23.65 -10.20
CA GLN A 124 1.63 -24.62 -9.70
C GLN A 124 0.19 -24.35 -10.19
N GLY A 125 -0.04 -23.29 -10.96
CA GLY A 125 -1.38 -22.85 -11.35
C GLY A 125 -2.14 -22.13 -10.22
N VAL A 126 -1.44 -21.70 -9.17
CA VAL A 126 -2.00 -20.96 -8.03
C VAL A 126 -2.20 -19.48 -8.41
N GLY A 127 -3.04 -18.78 -7.65
CA GLY A 127 -3.26 -17.34 -7.75
C GLY A 127 -4.66 -16.99 -8.25
N ARG A 128 -5.19 -15.86 -7.79
CA ARG A 128 -6.53 -15.38 -8.18
C ARG A 128 -6.47 -14.56 -9.46
N GLY A 129 -7.45 -14.66 -10.34
CA GLY A 129 -7.56 -13.76 -11.49
C GLY A 129 -7.87 -12.32 -11.07
N GLN A 130 -7.48 -11.32 -11.88
CA GLN A 130 -7.72 -9.90 -11.56
C GLN A 130 -9.22 -9.59 -11.36
N GLY A 131 -10.11 -10.28 -12.10
CA GLY A 131 -11.57 -10.15 -11.95
C GLY A 131 -12.12 -10.62 -10.60
N GLU A 132 -11.40 -11.46 -9.85
CA GLU A 132 -11.82 -11.94 -8.53
C GLU A 132 -11.54 -10.92 -7.42
N GLU A 133 -10.62 -9.97 -7.64
CA GLU A 133 -10.16 -9.03 -6.59
C GLU A 133 -11.26 -8.06 -6.14
N SER A 134 -12.28 -7.78 -6.99
CA SER A 134 -13.44 -6.94 -6.58
C SER A 134 -14.21 -7.59 -5.44
N ALA A 135 -14.58 -8.87 -5.58
CA ALA A 135 -15.31 -9.61 -4.55
C ALA A 135 -14.49 -9.76 -3.26
N VAL A 136 -13.16 -9.92 -3.40
CA VAL A 136 -12.24 -9.94 -2.25
C VAL A 136 -12.17 -8.58 -1.56
N GLU A 137 -12.15 -7.48 -2.30
CA GLU A 137 -12.09 -6.13 -1.73
C GLU A 137 -13.42 -5.70 -1.09
N GLU A 138 -14.56 -6.08 -1.66
CA GLU A 138 -15.90 -5.93 -1.06
C GLU A 138 -15.97 -6.66 0.29
N LEU A 139 -15.50 -7.91 0.34
CA LEU A 139 -15.42 -8.68 1.59
C LEU A 139 -14.48 -8.01 2.62
N ARG A 140 -13.30 -7.53 2.19
CA ARG A 140 -12.39 -6.76 3.06
C ARG A 140 -13.05 -5.47 3.57
N ALA A 141 -13.80 -4.76 2.73
CA ALA A 141 -14.53 -3.55 3.12
C ALA A 141 -15.60 -3.85 4.17
N ALA A 142 -16.42 -4.89 3.97
CA ALA A 142 -17.40 -5.34 4.95
C ALA A 142 -16.76 -5.75 6.29
N VAL A 143 -15.62 -6.44 6.26
CA VAL A 143 -14.85 -6.80 7.48
C VAL A 143 -14.29 -5.56 8.18
N ARG A 144 -13.77 -4.57 7.45
CA ARG A 144 -13.32 -3.28 8.02
C ARG A 144 -14.47 -2.53 8.68
N HIS A 145 -15.61 -2.40 7.99
CA HIS A 145 -16.80 -1.75 8.53
C HIS A 145 -17.30 -2.43 9.80
N ARG A 146 -17.43 -3.77 9.82
CA ARG A 146 -17.83 -4.53 11.00
C ARG A 146 -16.87 -4.33 12.18
N ARG A 147 -15.56 -4.23 11.94
CA ARG A 147 -14.55 -3.93 12.98
C ARG A 147 -14.75 -2.53 13.56
N GLY A 148 -15.09 -1.54 12.73
CA GLY A 148 -15.49 -0.19 13.17
C GLY A 148 -16.68 -0.22 14.13
N LEU A 149 -17.80 -0.82 13.71
CA LEU A 149 -19.00 -0.96 14.54
C LEU A 149 -18.75 -1.68 15.88
N VAL A 150 -17.87 -2.69 15.90
CA VAL A 150 -17.49 -3.38 17.14
C VAL A 150 -16.65 -2.48 18.05
N ALA A 151 -15.74 -1.68 17.51
CA ALA A 151 -14.97 -0.70 18.26
C ALA A 151 -15.86 0.41 18.84
N GLU A 152 -16.75 0.98 18.02
CA GLU A 152 -17.75 1.98 18.44
C GLU A 152 -18.66 1.45 19.54
N ARG A 153 -19.22 0.24 19.39
CA ARG A 153 -20.03 -0.42 20.42
C ARG A 153 -19.25 -0.67 21.72
N LYS A 154 -17.96 -0.98 21.64
CA LYS A 154 -17.09 -1.14 22.82
C LYS A 154 -16.89 0.21 23.52
N THR A 155 -16.60 1.27 22.78
CA THR A 155 -16.48 2.64 23.32
C THR A 155 -17.80 3.11 23.96
N ALA A 156 -18.94 2.92 23.30
CA ALA A 156 -20.25 3.27 23.82
C ALA A 156 -20.66 2.49 25.08
N ARG A 157 -20.16 1.25 25.26
CA ARG A 157 -20.34 0.46 26.50
C ARG A 157 -19.39 0.83 27.64
N LEU A 158 -18.23 1.40 27.32
CA LEU A 158 -17.21 1.80 28.30
C LEU A 158 -17.30 3.28 28.68
N ALA A 159 -17.99 4.09 27.88
CA ALA A 159 -18.38 5.44 28.27
C ALA A 159 -19.30 5.35 29.51
N PRO A 160 -18.92 5.93 30.67
CA PRO A 160 -19.81 5.99 31.81
C PRO A 160 -21.05 6.80 31.40
N SER A 161 -22.23 6.34 31.80
CA SER A 161 -23.48 7.06 31.54
C SER A 161 -23.41 8.42 32.22
N ALA A 162 -23.24 9.48 31.41
CA ALA A 162 -23.24 10.86 31.87
C ALA A 162 -24.65 11.24 32.35
N SER A 163 -24.94 10.89 33.60
CA SER A 163 -26.22 11.20 34.25
C SER A 163 -26.32 12.70 34.49
N PRO A 164 -27.33 13.41 33.94
CA PRO A 164 -27.47 14.85 34.07
C PRO A 164 -28.09 15.21 35.44
N ALA A 165 -27.46 14.78 36.52
CA ALA A 165 -28.04 14.83 37.87
C ALA A 165 -27.00 15.05 38.99
N ARG A 166 -26.30 16.20 38.96
CA ARG A 166 -25.89 16.98 40.16
C ARG A 166 -25.19 18.31 39.81
N CYS A 167 -25.98 19.33 39.49
CA CYS A 167 -25.56 20.74 39.60
C CYS A 167 -26.64 21.54 40.35
N ALA A 168 -26.82 21.22 41.63
CA ALA A 168 -27.78 21.89 42.50
C ALA A 168 -27.34 21.77 43.98
N LYS A 169 -26.47 22.68 44.43
CA LYS A 169 -26.39 23.23 45.82
C LYS A 169 -25.13 24.09 46.03
N SER A 170 -25.26 25.40 45.81
CA SER A 170 -24.64 26.45 46.63
C SER A 170 -25.13 27.85 46.21
N ARG A 171 -26.17 28.35 46.89
CA ARG A 171 -26.48 29.79 46.99
C ARG A 171 -26.33 30.20 48.46
N HIS A 172 -26.18 31.51 48.72
CA HIS A 172 -25.71 32.15 49.97
C HIS A 172 -24.18 32.06 50.14
N ARG A 173 -23.38 33.09 50.47
CA ARG A 173 -23.52 34.56 50.67
C ARG A 173 -22.31 35.22 49.96
N LEU A 174 -22.21 36.53 49.66
CA LEU A 174 -23.08 37.72 49.83
C LEU A 174 -22.77 38.76 48.72
N SER A 175 -23.46 39.89 48.69
CA SER A 175 -23.21 41.07 47.85
C SER A 175 -22.31 42.11 48.54
N SER A 176 -21.38 42.74 47.81
CA SER A 176 -20.83 44.06 48.16
C SER A 176 -20.35 44.78 46.89
N LEU A 177 -20.75 46.05 46.73
CA LEU A 177 -20.40 46.87 45.57
C LEU A 177 -19.02 47.51 45.74
N CYS A 178 -18.25 47.63 44.65
CA CYS A 178 -17.32 48.75 44.49
C CYS A 178 -16.93 48.97 43.02
N ALA A 179 -17.38 50.09 42.47
CA ALA A 179 -16.79 50.79 41.32
C ALA A 179 -16.94 52.30 41.65
N PRO A 180 -15.96 53.15 41.31
CA PRO A 180 -15.98 53.71 39.97
C PRO A 180 -14.61 53.84 39.26
N THR A 181 -14.75 54.19 37.97
CA THR A 181 -13.81 54.51 36.88
C THR A 181 -13.04 55.84 37.06
N PRO A 182 -12.29 56.38 36.05
CA PRO A 182 -11.27 55.79 35.15
C PRO A 182 -10.00 56.69 35.04
N VAL A 183 -8.92 56.23 34.39
CA VAL A 183 -7.91 57.13 33.78
C VAL A 183 -7.48 56.66 32.38
N THR A 184 -7.18 57.63 31.53
CA THR A 184 -7.06 57.61 30.06
C THR A 184 -5.63 57.36 29.54
N ALA A 185 -5.52 57.21 28.21
CA ALA A 185 -4.34 57.50 27.37
C ALA A 185 -3.17 56.48 27.38
N ALA A 186 -2.40 56.28 26.31
CA ALA A 186 -2.61 56.63 24.89
C ALA A 186 -1.68 55.82 23.96
N ALA A 187 -1.94 55.97 22.65
CA ALA A 187 -1.22 55.48 21.48
C ALA A 187 0.32 55.39 21.53
N GLY A 188 0.88 54.48 20.71
CA GLY A 188 2.32 54.43 20.43
C GLY A 188 2.71 53.44 19.32
N HIS A 189 2.64 53.85 18.05
CA HIS A 189 3.21 53.09 16.93
C HIS A 189 4.73 52.87 17.08
N ARG A 190 5.23 51.74 16.54
CA ARG A 190 6.20 51.81 15.44
C ARG A 190 6.35 50.53 14.61
N TYR A 191 6.18 50.69 13.31
CA TYR A 191 6.68 49.82 12.24
C TYR A 191 8.21 49.98 12.12
N SER A 192 8.95 48.87 11.92
CA SER A 192 10.32 48.87 11.39
C SER A 192 10.65 47.52 10.73
N GLY A 193 10.72 47.48 9.40
CA GLY A 193 11.68 46.64 8.66
C GLY A 193 12.72 47.57 7.98
N PRO A 194 13.45 47.17 6.91
CA PRO A 194 13.61 45.85 6.30
C PRO A 194 15.10 45.53 5.94
N ALA A 195 15.35 44.62 4.98
CA ALA A 195 16.65 44.22 4.37
C ALA A 195 17.62 43.45 5.31
N GLY A 196 18.55 42.58 4.88
CA GLY A 196 18.93 41.98 3.59
C GLY A 196 19.98 40.85 3.87
N ARG A 197 20.58 40.10 2.93
CA ARG A 197 20.59 40.11 1.45
C ARG A 197 20.76 38.66 0.89
N LEU A 198 20.60 38.55 -0.44
CA LEU A 198 21.07 37.52 -1.38
C LEU A 198 22.53 37.03 -1.18
N GLY A 199 22.79 35.76 -1.50
CA GLY A 199 24.14 35.17 -1.57
C GLY A 199 24.19 33.72 -2.08
N THR A 200 24.30 33.54 -3.39
CA THR A 200 24.69 32.29 -4.07
C THR A 200 26.04 32.51 -4.78
N PRO A 201 26.66 31.48 -5.38
CA PRO A 201 27.14 30.23 -4.82
C PRO A 201 28.69 30.17 -4.85
N PHE A 202 29.32 29.13 -4.31
CA PHE A 202 30.75 28.86 -4.54
C PHE A 202 30.99 27.45 -5.08
N SER A 203 32.00 27.32 -5.93
CA SER A 203 32.36 26.11 -6.70
C SER A 203 33.87 25.84 -6.54
N GLN A 204 34.34 24.74 -7.15
CA GLN A 204 35.69 24.16 -7.08
C GLN A 204 35.95 23.33 -5.79
N ARG A 205 36.58 22.15 -5.84
CA ARG A 205 37.26 21.43 -6.94
C ARG A 205 36.80 19.98 -7.03
#